data_AF-A0A712CPH4-F1
#
_entry.id   AF-A0A712CPH4-F1
#
_cell.length_a   1.000
_cell.length_b   1.000
_cell.length_c   1.000
_cell.angle_alpha   90.00
_cell.angle_beta   90.00
_cell.angle_gamma   90.00
#
_symmetry.space_group_name_H-M   'P 1'
#
loop_
_entity.id
_entity.type
_entity.pdbx_description
1 polymer ?
#
loop_
_entity_poly.entity_id
_entity_poly.type
_entity_poly.pdbx_seq_one_letter_code
_entity_poly.pdbx_strand_id
1 'polypeptide(L)'
;MLNQKLNPTPSEDLTIDVDLLYETDPCELKLDEMIEAEPEPEMIEGLPASDALTPADRYLELFEHVQSTKLFPDSKTFPDCAPKMDPLDILIRYRKVRRHRDFDLRRFVENHFWLPETLSSEYVSNPENSLKEHIDQLWPILTREPQDHIPWSSLLALPQS
;
A
#
# COMPACT_ATOMS: atom_id res chain seq x y z
N MET A 1 14.85 23.73 -56.50
CA MET A 1 14.33 22.51 -57.16
C MET A 1 15.50 21.58 -57.42
N LEU A 2 15.66 20.52 -56.63
CA LEU A 2 16.23 19.25 -57.07
C LEU A 2 15.88 18.21 -55.99
N ASN A 3 14.85 17.42 -56.31
CA ASN A 3 14.38 16.32 -55.49
C ASN A 3 15.43 15.20 -55.49
N GLN A 4 15.84 14.73 -54.31
CA GLN A 4 16.41 13.39 -54.16
C GLN A 4 15.54 12.63 -53.15
N LYS A 5 14.76 11.70 -53.70
CA LYS A 5 13.94 10.74 -52.97
C LYS A 5 14.87 9.81 -52.18
N LEU A 6 14.77 9.84 -50.86
CA LEU A 6 15.20 8.73 -50.00
C LEU A 6 13.94 7.92 -49.72
N ASN A 7 13.88 6.72 -50.32
CA ASN A 7 12.79 5.77 -50.09
C ASN A 7 12.84 5.31 -48.62
N PRO A 8 11.75 5.37 -47.85
CA PRO A 8 11.66 4.68 -46.58
C PRO A 8 11.51 3.18 -46.87
N THR A 9 12.48 2.39 -46.43
CA THR A 9 12.32 0.94 -46.30
C THR A 9 11.11 0.67 -45.39
N PRO A 10 10.13 -0.15 -45.81
CA PRO A 10 9.02 -0.47 -44.92
C PRO A 10 9.59 -1.24 -43.73
N SER A 11 9.33 -0.69 -42.53
CA SER A 11 9.51 -1.40 -41.26
C SER A 11 8.81 -2.74 -41.38
N GLU A 12 9.59 -3.82 -41.27
CA GLU A 12 9.07 -5.17 -41.16
C GLU A 12 8.07 -5.19 -40.00
N ASP A 13 6.81 -5.31 -40.37
CA ASP A 13 5.70 -5.53 -39.44
C ASP A 13 5.97 -6.92 -38.84
N LEU A 14 6.51 -6.95 -37.62
CA LEU A 14 6.68 -8.19 -36.86
C LEU A 14 5.28 -8.61 -36.40
N THR A 15 4.48 -9.13 -37.34
CA THR A 15 3.26 -9.87 -37.06
C THR A 15 3.68 -11.13 -36.33
N ILE A 16 3.59 -11.09 -34.99
CA ILE A 16 3.69 -12.27 -34.15
C ILE A 16 2.40 -13.06 -34.36
N ASP A 17 2.35 -13.84 -35.44
CA ASP A 17 1.29 -14.80 -35.74
C ASP A 17 1.55 -16.10 -34.96
N VAL A 18 1.67 -15.95 -33.63
CA VAL A 18 1.73 -17.07 -32.70
C VAL A 18 0.44 -17.02 -31.91
N ASP A 19 -0.50 -17.90 -32.27
CA ASP A 19 -1.57 -18.30 -31.37
C ASP A 19 -0.91 -18.89 -30.12
N LEU A 20 -0.67 -18.04 -29.11
CA LEU A 20 -0.28 -18.44 -27.78
C LEU A 20 -1.46 -19.21 -27.21
N LEU A 21 -1.46 -20.52 -27.44
CA LEU A 21 -2.23 -21.48 -26.67
C LEU A 21 -1.68 -21.42 -25.24
N TYR A 22 -2.29 -20.57 -24.43
CA TYR A 22 -2.12 -20.63 -22.98
C TYR A 22 -2.69 -21.98 -22.55
N GLU A 23 -1.80 -22.95 -22.33
CA GLU A 23 -2.15 -24.11 -21.52
C GLU A 23 -2.44 -23.55 -20.12
N THR A 24 -3.72 -23.52 -19.75
CA THR A 24 -4.14 -23.15 -18.41
C THR A 24 -3.39 -24.06 -17.45
N ASP A 25 -2.52 -23.47 -16.61
CA ASP A 25 -1.81 -24.21 -15.57
C ASP A 25 -2.87 -25.00 -14.78
N PRO A 26 -2.71 -26.31 -14.52
CA PRO A 26 -3.65 -27.04 -13.67
C PRO A 26 -3.82 -26.42 -12.26
N CYS A 27 -2.93 -25.49 -11.87
CA CYS A 27 -3.05 -24.65 -10.68
C CYS A 27 -3.67 -23.27 -10.92
N GLU A 28 -4.19 -22.94 -12.10
CA GLU A 28 -4.94 -21.69 -12.33
C GLU A 28 -6.19 -21.67 -11.44
N LEU A 29 -6.19 -20.73 -10.51
CA LEU A 29 -7.30 -20.46 -9.61
C LEU A 29 -8.49 -19.96 -10.44
N LYS A 30 -9.48 -20.83 -10.66
CA LYS A 30 -10.73 -20.46 -11.32
C LYS A 30 -11.59 -19.67 -10.34
N LEU A 31 -11.70 -18.36 -10.57
CA LEU A 31 -12.52 -17.45 -9.77
C LEU A 31 -13.97 -17.95 -9.60
N ASP A 32 -14.54 -18.61 -10.63
CA ASP A 32 -15.91 -19.12 -10.61
C ASP A 32 -16.13 -20.31 -9.64
N GLU A 33 -15.05 -21.01 -9.25
CA GLU A 33 -15.09 -22.13 -8.30
C GLU A 33 -14.81 -21.67 -6.85
N MET A 34 -14.37 -20.42 -6.65
CA MET A 34 -14.09 -19.83 -5.34
C MET A 34 -15.33 -19.19 -4.70
N ILE A 35 -16.47 -19.88 -4.67
CA ILE A 35 -17.62 -19.55 -3.80
C ILE A 35 -17.38 -20.12 -2.38
N GLU A 36 -16.12 -20.23 -1.97
CA GLU A 36 -15.76 -20.39 -0.57
C GLU A 36 -15.93 -19.00 0.05
N ALA A 37 -17.01 -18.81 0.81
CA ALA A 37 -17.21 -17.59 1.58
C ALA A 37 -15.92 -17.28 2.34
N GLU A 38 -15.35 -16.08 2.13
CA GLU A 38 -14.21 -15.62 2.92
C GLU A 38 -14.56 -15.86 4.40
N PRO A 39 -13.75 -16.63 5.15
CA PRO A 39 -14.08 -16.93 6.54
C PRO A 39 -14.17 -15.63 7.33
N GLU A 40 -15.29 -15.42 8.02
CA GLU A 40 -15.47 -14.26 8.89
C GLU A 40 -14.33 -14.19 9.92
N PRO A 41 -13.79 -13.00 10.21
CA PRO A 41 -12.64 -12.87 11.10
C PRO A 41 -12.97 -13.39 12.50
N GLU A 42 -12.27 -14.46 12.92
CA GLU A 42 -12.41 -15.00 14.27
C GLU A 42 -11.87 -13.98 15.30
N MET A 43 -12.64 -13.73 16.36
CA MET A 43 -12.20 -12.88 17.46
C MET A 43 -11.24 -13.62 18.39
N ILE A 44 -10.03 -13.09 18.56
CA ILE A 44 -9.09 -13.55 19.58
C ILE A 44 -9.43 -12.87 20.91
N GLU A 45 -9.73 -13.65 21.94
CA GLU A 45 -10.12 -13.15 23.26
C GLU A 45 -9.02 -12.23 23.85
N GLY A 46 -9.40 -11.01 24.26
CA GLY A 46 -8.49 -10.02 24.83
C GLY A 46 -7.82 -9.07 23.84
N LEU A 47 -7.99 -9.26 22.53
CA LEU A 47 -7.52 -8.33 21.50
C LEU A 47 -8.66 -7.45 20.95
N PRO A 48 -8.37 -6.21 20.51
CA PRO A 48 -9.36 -5.38 19.84
C PRO A 48 -9.79 -6.05 18.53
N ALA A 49 -11.07 -5.89 18.17
CA ALA A 49 -11.57 -6.37 16.89
C ALA A 49 -10.80 -5.69 15.75
N SER A 50 -10.31 -6.50 14.81
CA SER A 50 -9.73 -6.00 13.57
C SER A 50 -10.75 -5.14 12.84
N ASP A 51 -10.26 -4.08 12.21
CA ASP A 51 -11.09 -3.27 11.34
C ASP A 51 -11.52 -4.08 10.11
N ALA A 52 -12.83 -4.17 9.87
CA ALA A 52 -13.38 -4.89 8.72
C ALA A 52 -13.19 -4.15 7.39
N LEU A 53 -12.92 -2.84 7.43
CA LEU A 53 -12.74 -2.02 6.22
C LEU A 53 -11.26 -1.84 5.90
N THR A 54 -10.92 -1.95 4.62
CA THR A 54 -9.60 -1.54 4.15
C THR A 54 -9.43 -0.03 4.29
N PRO A 55 -8.20 0.51 4.41
CA PRO A 55 -7.99 1.96 4.41
C PRO A 55 -8.57 2.68 3.19
N ALA A 56 -8.62 2.00 2.03
CA ALA A 56 -9.25 2.54 0.83
C ALA A 56 -10.77 2.67 1.00
N ASP A 57 -11.43 1.64 1.52
CA ASP A 57 -12.89 1.67 1.76
C ASP A 57 -13.27 2.61 2.90
N ARG A 58 -12.39 2.74 3.90
CA ARG A 58 -12.58 3.62 5.05
C ARG A 58 -12.50 5.10 4.67
N TYR A 59 -11.54 5.48 3.83
CA TYR A 59 -11.27 6.87 3.49
C TYR A 59 -11.68 7.28 2.07
N LEU A 60 -12.20 6.36 1.25
CA LEU A 60 -12.85 6.63 -0.03
C LEU A 60 -12.12 7.71 -0.87
N GLU A 61 -12.80 8.82 -1.15
CA GLU A 61 -12.25 9.89 -2.00
C GLU A 61 -11.06 10.65 -1.37
N LEU A 62 -10.88 10.57 -0.05
CA LEU A 62 -9.72 11.14 0.62
C LEU A 62 -8.50 10.26 0.34
N PHE A 63 -8.68 8.93 0.40
CA PHE A 63 -7.64 7.98 0.05
C PHE A 63 -7.16 8.20 -1.38
N GLU A 64 -8.09 8.19 -2.34
CA GLU A 64 -7.78 8.41 -3.75
C GLU A 64 -7.05 9.74 -3.98
N HIS A 65 -7.50 10.82 -3.34
CA HIS A 65 -6.87 12.14 -3.50
C HIS A 65 -5.44 12.16 -2.94
N VAL A 66 -5.19 11.54 -1.78
CA VAL A 66 -3.85 11.45 -1.19
C VAL A 66 -2.91 10.65 -2.09
N GLN A 67 -3.35 9.49 -2.57
CA GLN A 67 -2.52 8.63 -3.44
C GLN A 67 -2.25 9.28 -4.80
N SER A 68 -3.25 9.94 -5.40
CA SER A 68 -3.15 10.61 -6.70
C SER A 68 -2.18 11.79 -6.68
N THR A 69 -2.18 12.53 -5.56
CA THR A 69 -1.33 13.71 -5.38
C THR A 69 0.12 13.34 -5.07
N LYS A 70 0.42 12.06 -4.81
CA LYS A 70 1.75 11.57 -4.38
C LYS A 70 2.28 12.38 -3.20
N LEU A 71 1.43 12.58 -2.20
CA LEU A 71 1.75 13.37 -1.02
C LEU A 71 2.96 12.82 -0.25
N PHE A 72 3.10 11.50 -0.27
CA PHE A 72 4.20 10.74 0.31
C PHE A 72 5.06 10.14 -0.82
N PRO A 73 6.36 9.86 -0.55
CA PRO A 73 7.25 9.25 -1.55
C PRO A 73 6.83 7.83 -1.93
N ASP A 74 6.09 7.16 -1.08
CA ASP A 74 5.59 5.80 -1.24
C ASP A 74 4.06 5.72 -1.03
N SER A 75 3.47 4.62 -1.48
CA SER A 75 2.02 4.40 -1.42
C SER A 75 1.53 3.77 -0.11
N LYS A 76 2.44 3.42 0.81
CA LYS A 76 2.13 2.71 2.07
C LYS A 76 2.04 3.66 3.26
N THR A 77 2.76 4.77 3.25
CA THR A 77 2.79 5.73 4.35
C THR A 77 1.40 6.21 4.78
N PHE A 78 0.50 6.56 3.85
CA PHE A 78 -0.85 7.02 4.22
C PHE A 78 -1.75 5.92 4.83
N PRO A 79 -1.88 4.72 4.23
CA PRO A 79 -2.59 3.61 4.86
C PRO A 79 -2.09 3.25 6.27
N ASP A 80 -0.80 3.47 6.55
CA ASP A 80 -0.19 3.19 7.86
C ASP A 80 -0.39 4.33 8.88
N CYS A 81 -0.95 5.47 8.46
CA CYS A 81 -1.24 6.58 9.36
C CYS A 81 -2.45 6.28 10.25
N ALA A 82 -2.27 6.36 11.57
CA ALA A 82 -3.39 6.23 12.50
C ALA A 82 -4.22 7.52 12.57
N PRO A 83 -5.56 7.46 12.51
CA PRO A 83 -6.39 8.65 12.60
C PRO A 83 -6.43 9.20 14.02
N LYS A 84 -6.48 10.53 14.15
CA LYS A 84 -6.56 11.23 15.45
C LYS A 84 -7.98 11.26 16.03
N MET A 85 -8.98 10.87 15.24
CA MET A 85 -10.39 10.87 15.59
C MET A 85 -11.17 9.90 14.71
N ASP A 86 -12.50 9.83 14.89
CA ASP A 86 -13.35 8.95 14.11
C ASP A 86 -13.16 9.16 12.59
N PRO A 87 -12.87 8.11 11.81
CA PRO A 87 -12.65 8.22 10.36
C PRO A 87 -13.81 8.84 9.58
N LEU A 88 -15.07 8.63 9.99
CA LEU A 88 -16.23 9.26 9.35
C LEU A 88 -16.24 10.77 9.60
N ASP A 89 -15.86 11.21 10.79
CA ASP A 89 -15.72 12.64 11.10
C ASP A 89 -14.64 13.30 10.25
N ILE A 90 -13.50 12.62 10.05
CA ILE A 90 -12.43 13.08 9.15
C ILE A 90 -12.96 13.23 7.73
N LEU A 91 -13.71 12.25 7.23
CA LEU A 91 -14.33 12.32 5.89
C LEU A 91 -15.35 13.46 5.76
N ILE A 92 -16.22 13.64 6.76
CA ILE A 92 -17.20 14.73 6.75
C ILE A 92 -16.48 16.09 6.71
N ARG A 93 -15.41 16.25 7.49
CA ARG A 93 -14.58 17.46 7.48
C ARG A 93 -13.91 17.66 6.12
N TYR A 94 -13.29 16.62 5.57
CA TYR A 94 -12.67 16.65 4.24
C TYR A 94 -13.66 17.11 3.16
N ARG A 95 -14.86 16.52 3.12
CA ARG A 95 -15.92 16.88 2.15
C ARG A 95 -16.32 18.35 2.23
N LYS A 96 -16.31 18.95 3.43
CA LYS A 96 -16.61 20.37 3.65
C LYS A 96 -15.48 21.27 3.13
N VAL A 97 -14.22 20.92 3.40
CA VAL A 97 -13.08 21.80 3.11
C VAL A 97 -12.49 21.60 1.71
N ARG A 98 -12.63 20.43 1.08
CA ARG A 98 -11.95 20.10 -0.19
C ARG A 98 -12.28 21.02 -1.37
N ARG A 99 -13.40 21.75 -1.31
CA ARG A 99 -13.84 22.69 -2.36
C ARG A 99 -13.39 24.14 -2.11
N HIS A 100 -12.74 24.41 -0.97
CA HIS A 100 -12.18 25.72 -0.71
C HIS A 100 -10.92 25.96 -1.55
N ARG A 101 -10.75 27.21 -2.00
CA ARG A 101 -9.61 27.61 -2.85
C ARG A 101 -8.26 27.49 -2.14
N ASP A 102 -8.26 27.65 -0.81
CA ASP A 102 -7.06 27.61 0.04
C ASP A 102 -6.87 26.25 0.71
N PHE A 103 -7.52 25.19 0.22
CA PHE A 103 -7.40 23.86 0.78
C PHE A 103 -6.03 23.26 0.50
N ASP A 104 -5.32 22.87 1.56
CA ASP A 104 -4.05 22.16 1.51
C ASP A 104 -4.23 20.73 2.04
N LEU A 105 -4.06 19.75 1.15
CA LEU A 105 -4.21 18.34 1.47
C LEU A 105 -3.14 17.85 2.46
N ARG A 106 -1.89 18.32 2.33
CA ARG A 106 -0.79 17.96 3.24
C ARG A 106 -1.15 18.36 4.66
N ARG A 107 -1.50 19.63 4.82
CA ARG A 107 -1.87 20.19 6.12
C ARG A 107 -3.11 19.51 6.69
N PHE A 108 -4.07 19.14 5.82
CA PHE A 108 -5.25 18.39 6.25
C PHE A 108 -4.86 17.03 6.84
N VAL A 109 -4.01 16.26 6.16
CA VAL A 109 -3.54 14.94 6.63
C VAL A 109 -2.76 15.08 7.94
N GLU A 110 -1.78 15.97 8.02
CA GLU A 110 -0.98 16.19 9.24
C GLU A 110 -1.83 16.56 10.47
N ASN A 111 -2.91 17.30 10.27
CA ASN A 111 -3.83 17.70 11.35
C ASN A 111 -4.73 16.55 11.83
N HIS A 112 -5.11 15.61 10.96
CA HIS A 112 -6.10 14.56 11.27
C HIS A 112 -5.49 13.17 11.45
N PHE A 113 -4.22 12.98 11.11
CA PHE A 113 -3.53 11.70 11.18
C PHE A 113 -2.21 11.82 11.92
N TRP A 114 -1.81 10.74 12.60
CA TRP A 114 -0.46 10.50 13.09
C TRP A 114 0.34 9.83 11.98
N LEU A 115 1.44 10.46 11.55
CA LEU A 115 2.33 9.86 10.57
C LEU A 115 3.12 8.72 11.24
N PRO A 116 3.35 7.60 10.54
CA PRO A 116 4.17 6.52 11.07
C PRO A 116 5.59 7.03 11.34
N GLU A 117 6.17 6.61 12.45
CA GLU A 117 7.57 6.87 12.72
C GLU A 117 8.42 6.10 11.71
N THR A 118 9.21 6.83 10.92
CA THR A 118 10.25 6.21 10.11
C THR A 118 11.36 5.76 11.05
N LEU A 119 11.34 4.48 11.44
CA LEU A 119 12.48 3.84 12.07
C LEU A 119 13.58 3.74 11.01
N SER A 120 14.33 4.83 10.83
CA SER A 120 15.57 4.80 10.07
C SER A 120 16.53 3.91 10.85
N SER A 121 16.59 2.65 10.47
CA SER A 121 17.63 1.77 10.93
C SER A 121 18.94 2.33 10.42
N GLU A 122 19.76 2.90 11.31
CA GLU A 122 21.15 3.29 11.04
C GLU A 122 22.03 2.06 10.76
N TYR A 123 21.44 0.91 10.46
CA TYR A 123 22.15 -0.30 10.12
C TYR A 123 22.94 -0.12 8.83
N VAL A 124 24.25 -0.21 8.97
CA VAL A 124 25.19 -0.25 7.85
C VAL A 124 25.71 -1.67 7.74
N SER A 125 25.43 -2.32 6.61
CA SER A 125 25.98 -3.65 6.31
C SER A 125 27.51 -3.60 6.27
N ASN A 126 28.16 -4.49 7.00
CA ASN A 126 29.60 -4.67 6.93
C ASN A 126 29.92 -5.74 5.86
N PRO A 127 30.61 -5.38 4.75
CA PRO A 127 30.97 -6.33 3.69
C PRO A 127 31.88 -7.47 4.14
N GLU A 128 32.57 -7.31 5.27
CA GLU A 128 33.45 -8.34 5.84
C GLU A 128 32.68 -9.43 6.62
N ASN A 129 31.40 -9.22 6.93
CA ASN A 129 30.58 -10.23 7.60
C ASN A 129 30.20 -11.35 6.62
N SER A 130 30.15 -12.58 7.12
CA SER A 130 29.52 -13.67 6.37
C SER A 130 28.01 -13.42 6.21
N LEU A 131 27.40 -14.05 5.20
CA LEU A 131 25.95 -13.97 4.97
C LEU A 131 25.15 -14.36 6.22
N LYS A 132 25.60 -15.40 6.95
CA LYS A 132 24.94 -15.85 8.18
C LYS A 132 24.98 -14.77 9.26
N GLU A 133 26.15 -14.19 9.51
CA GLU A 133 26.31 -13.14 10.52
C GLU A 133 25.52 -11.88 10.17
N HIS A 134 25.42 -11.55 8.88
CA HIS A 134 24.58 -10.46 8.41
C HIS A 134 23.10 -10.70 8.71
N ILE A 135 22.58 -11.91 8.42
CA ILE A 135 21.18 -12.28 8.73
C ILE A 135 20.95 -12.25 10.24
N ASP A 136 21.85 -12.82 11.03
CA ASP A 136 21.75 -12.86 12.50
C ASP A 136 21.71 -11.45 13.12
N GLN A 137 22.45 -10.49 12.54
CA GLN A 137 22.46 -9.09 12.98
C GLN A 137 21.19 -8.32 12.59
N LEU A 138 20.50 -8.71 11.51
CA LEU A 138 19.27 -8.04 11.07
C LEU A 138 18.07 -8.39 11.93
N TRP A 139 18.04 -9.57 12.56
CA TRP A 139 16.89 -10.02 13.35
C TRP A 139 16.48 -9.01 14.43
N PRO A 140 17.36 -8.55 15.34
CA PRO A 140 16.97 -7.58 16.38
C PRO A 140 16.50 -6.22 15.84
N ILE A 141 16.86 -5.88 14.60
CA ILE A 141 16.52 -4.60 13.95
C ILE A 141 15.14 -4.68 13.28
N LEU A 142 14.80 -5.84 12.73
CA LEU A 142 13.54 -6.08 12.03
C LEU A 142 12.45 -6.59 12.96
N THR A 143 12.80 -7.15 14.12
CA THR A 143 11.84 -7.56 15.15
C THR A 143 11.04 -6.36 15.62
N ARG A 144 9.71 -6.49 15.54
CA ARG A 144 8.74 -5.53 16.05
C ARG A 144 8.00 -6.20 17.20
N GLU A 145 8.06 -5.58 18.36
CA GLU A 145 7.21 -5.97 19.49
C GLU A 145 5.77 -5.53 19.22
N PRO A 146 4.76 -6.30 19.68
CA PRO A 146 3.37 -5.87 19.65
C PRO A 146 3.24 -4.53 20.37
N GLN A 147 2.72 -3.53 19.66
CA GLN A 147 2.45 -2.22 20.24
C GLN A 147 0.99 -2.13 20.71
N ASP A 148 0.74 -1.23 21.65
CA ASP A 148 -0.62 -0.85 22.03
C ASP A 148 -1.39 -0.42 20.77
N HIS A 149 -2.52 -1.09 20.53
CA HIS A 149 -3.31 -0.87 19.33
C HIS A 149 -4.01 0.50 19.37
N ILE A 150 -3.57 1.42 18.50
CA ILE A 150 -4.23 2.72 18.33
C ILE A 150 -5.59 2.49 17.66
N PRO A 151 -6.70 3.04 18.19
CA PRO A 151 -8.01 2.91 17.58
C PRO A 151 -8.03 3.31 16.10
N TRP A 152 -8.69 2.50 15.27
CA TRP A 152 -8.83 2.68 13.81
C TRP A 152 -7.51 2.77 13.03
N SER A 153 -6.40 2.33 13.63
CA SER A 153 -5.15 2.07 12.92
C SER A 153 -5.30 0.84 12.02
N SER A 154 -4.53 0.80 10.93
CA SER A 154 -4.42 -0.37 10.07
C SER A 154 -3.53 -1.48 10.66
N LEU A 155 -2.77 -1.17 11.73
CA LEU A 155 -1.92 -2.14 12.41
C LEU A 155 -2.78 -3.11 13.25
N LEU A 156 -2.79 -4.38 12.89
CA LEU A 156 -3.50 -5.42 13.64
C LEU A 156 -2.74 -5.82 14.92
N ALA A 157 -3.48 -6.04 15.99
CA ALA A 157 -2.90 -6.45 17.27
C ALA A 157 -2.43 -7.91 17.24
N LEU A 158 -1.29 -8.20 17.86
CA LEU A 158 -0.72 -9.55 17.96
C LEU A 158 -0.70 -10.04 19.42
N PRO A 159 -0.95 -11.35 19.67
CA PRO A 159 -1.14 -11.89 21.01
C PRO A 159 0.14 -12.23 21.80
N GLN A 160 1.32 -12.16 21.18
CA GLN A 160 2.60 -12.56 21.79
C GLN A 160 3.67 -11.53 21.49
N SER A 161 4.38 -11.09 22.53
CA SER A 161 5.69 -10.43 22.49
C SER A 161 6.78 -11.47 22.70
#